data_AF-A0A3D5KKS3-F1
#
_entry.id   AF-A0A3D5KKS3-F1
#
_cell.length_a   1.000
_cell.length_b   1.000
_cell.length_c   1.000
_cell.angle_alpha   90.00
_cell.angle_beta   90.00
_cell.angle_gamma   90.00
#
_symmetry.space_group_name_H-M   'P 1'
#
loop_
_entity.id
_entity.type
_entity.pdbx_description
1 polymer ?
#
loop_
_entity_poly.entity_id
_entity_poly.type
_entity_poly.pdbx_seq_one_letter_code
_entity_poly.pdbx_strand_id
1 'polypeptide(L)'
;MAYQSPISKLSKYFGKMEGIALAAFAVGYLLKILHYPGQQLIIISLSALAVIYFLGAYVPAQAPEDGDEQSQPKGFAVLLGETIIPKLLGIGSAVAVIGILFTIQHFNGFREMLLIGSSTLGVSSIVGLLVSMNNEKARASLSNLLFRAVPLMLIGIYLLRIYGISPPVN
;
A
#
# COMPACT_ATOMS: atom_id res chain seq x y z
N MET A 1 -2.04 -30.83 10.54
CA MET A 1 -2.48 -29.62 11.29
C MET A 1 -1.64 -28.44 10.81
N ALA A 2 -2.17 -27.63 9.89
CA ALA A 2 -1.43 -26.47 9.36
C ALA A 2 -1.17 -25.47 10.50
N TYR A 3 0.09 -25.13 10.72
CA TYR A 3 0.51 -24.13 11.71
C TYR A 3 -0.05 -22.76 11.29
N GLN A 4 -1.20 -22.37 11.84
CA GLN A 4 -1.75 -21.03 11.59
C GLN A 4 -0.88 -20.01 12.30
N SER A 5 0.00 -19.35 11.54
CA SER A 5 0.77 -18.22 12.05
C SER A 5 -0.16 -17.16 12.66
N PRO A 6 0.25 -16.46 13.74
CA PRO A 6 -0.58 -15.43 14.37
C PRO A 6 -1.00 -14.31 13.40
N ILE A 7 -0.22 -14.10 12.33
CA ILE A 7 -0.45 -13.10 11.29
C ILE A 7 -1.68 -13.45 10.41
N SER A 8 -1.96 -14.73 10.16
CA SER A 8 -3.10 -15.11 9.30
C SER A 8 -4.46 -14.90 9.97
N LYS A 9 -4.51 -14.93 11.31
CA LYS A 9 -5.71 -14.54 12.07
C LYS A 9 -5.96 -13.04 12.00
N LEU A 10 -4.88 -12.26 12.00
CA LEU A 10 -4.91 -10.80 11.96
C LEU A 10 -5.33 -10.26 10.58
N SER A 11 -4.92 -10.93 9.50
CA SER A 11 -5.19 -10.50 8.13
C SER A 11 -6.68 -10.44 7.79
N LYS A 12 -7.52 -11.27 8.44
CA LYS A 12 -8.99 -11.22 8.30
C LYS A 12 -9.58 -9.87 8.71
N TYR A 13 -8.91 -9.14 9.60
CA TYR A 13 -9.34 -7.84 10.09
C TYR A 13 -8.70 -6.66 9.34
N PHE A 14 -7.68 -6.88 8.50
CA PHE A 14 -6.96 -5.81 7.82
C PHE A 14 -7.87 -4.93 6.96
N GLY A 15 -8.77 -5.53 6.17
CA GLY A 15 -9.71 -4.74 5.37
C GLY A 15 -10.66 -3.87 6.21
N LYS A 16 -11.08 -4.36 7.39
CA LYS A 16 -11.92 -3.57 8.30
C LYS A 16 -11.13 -2.46 8.98
N MET A 17 -9.92 -2.75 9.44
CA MET A 17 -9.04 -1.77 10.08
C MET A 17 -8.63 -0.67 9.10
N GLU A 18 -8.36 -1.01 7.84
CA GLU A 18 -8.11 -0.04 6.77
C GLU A 18 -9.30 0.89 6.58
N GLY A 19 -10.51 0.33 6.46
CA GLY A 19 -11.74 1.12 6.32
C GLY A 19 -11.97 2.06 7.50
N ILE A 20 -11.73 1.61 8.73
CA ILE A 20 -11.82 2.45 9.93
C ILE A 20 -10.77 3.57 9.91
N ALA A 21 -9.52 3.26 9.54
CA ALA A 21 -8.46 4.25 9.44
C ALA A 21 -8.77 5.30 8.37
N LEU A 22 -9.27 4.90 7.20
CA LEU A 22 -9.70 5.83 6.15
C LEU A 22 -10.88 6.70 6.59
N ALA A 23 -11.86 6.12 7.30
CA ALA A 23 -12.98 6.89 7.85
C ALA A 23 -12.49 7.91 8.90
N ALA A 24 -11.60 7.50 9.81
CA ALA A 24 -10.99 8.39 10.79
C ALA A 24 -10.19 9.52 10.13
N PHE A 25 -9.44 9.22 9.07
CA PHE A 25 -8.75 10.22 8.26
C PHE A 25 -9.73 11.22 7.64
N ALA A 26 -10.81 10.74 7.01
CA ALA A 26 -11.82 11.59 6.40
C ALA A 26 -12.50 12.52 7.43
N VAL A 27 -12.84 11.98 8.61
CA VAL A 27 -13.39 12.77 9.72
C VAL A 27 -12.38 13.82 10.19
N GLY A 28 -11.12 13.44 10.40
CA GLY A 28 -10.06 14.37 10.81
C GLY A 28 -9.83 15.49 9.79
N TYR A 29 -9.86 15.15 8.50
CA TYR A 29 -9.74 16.12 7.41
C TYR A 29 -10.95 17.07 7.34
N LEU A 30 -12.16 16.55 7.54
CA LEU A 30 -13.39 17.35 7.58
C LEU A 30 -13.39 18.32 8.77
N LEU A 31 -12.97 17.87 9.95
CA LEU A 31 -12.79 18.74 11.12
C LEU A 31 -11.76 19.85 10.85
N LYS A 32 -10.67 19.52 10.16
CA LYS A 32 -9.66 20.51 9.76
C LYS A 32 -10.24 21.58 8.84
N ILE A 33 -11.09 21.22 7.87
CA ILE A 33 -11.79 22.17 6.99
C ILE A 33 -12.75 23.07 7.80
N LEU A 34 -13.40 22.51 8.81
CA LEU A 34 -14.29 23.24 9.71
C LEU A 34 -13.55 24.03 10.80
N HIS A 35 -12.22 24.15 10.73
CA HIS A 35 -11.35 24.84 11.70
C HIS A 35 -11.39 24.27 13.14
N TYR A 36 -11.83 23.01 13.30
CA TYR A 36 -11.72 22.27 14.56
C TYR A 36 -10.38 21.54 14.67
N PRO A 37 -9.92 21.19 15.90
CA PRO A 37 -8.67 20.46 16.10
C PRO A 37 -8.76 19.00 15.60
N GLY A 38 -8.64 18.80 14.28
CA GLY A 38 -8.67 17.50 13.62
C GLY A 38 -7.29 16.90 13.27
N GLN A 39 -6.21 17.66 13.48
CA GLN A 39 -4.87 17.27 13.03
C GLN A 39 -4.35 15.99 13.69
N GLN A 40 -4.60 15.80 14.99
CA GLN A 40 -4.17 14.58 15.69
C GLN A 40 -4.86 13.34 15.11
N LEU A 41 -6.14 13.45 14.75
CA LEU A 41 -6.90 12.36 14.17
C LEU A 41 -6.36 11.97 12.78
N ILE A 42 -5.94 12.96 11.98
CA ILE A 42 -5.26 12.74 10.70
C ILE A 42 -3.92 12.01 10.91
N ILE A 43 -3.13 12.42 11.89
CA ILE A 43 -1.83 11.81 12.17
C ILE A 43 -2.00 10.34 12.59
N ILE A 44 -2.90 10.09 13.54
CA ILE A 44 -3.16 8.74 14.06
C ILE A 44 -3.67 7.82 12.94
N SER A 45 -4.63 8.31 12.15
CA SER A 45 -5.24 7.52 11.08
C SER A 45 -4.24 7.17 9.97
N LEU A 46 -3.45 8.14 9.48
CA LEU A 46 -2.42 7.88 8.47
C LEU A 46 -1.30 6.97 9.00
N SER A 47 -0.90 7.15 10.25
CA SER A 47 0.11 6.27 10.89
C SER A 47 -0.40 4.83 10.96
N ALA A 48 -1.66 4.64 11.39
CA ALA A 48 -2.30 3.32 11.41
C ALA A 48 -2.39 2.72 10.00
N LEU A 49 -2.77 3.53 8.99
CA LEU A 49 -2.87 3.09 7.61
C LEU A 49 -1.53 2.61 7.05
N ALA A 50 -0.44 3.32 7.34
CA ALA A 50 0.91 2.93 6.95
C ALA A 50 1.31 1.57 7.56
N VAL A 51 1.02 1.36 8.84
CA VAL A 51 1.29 0.07 9.52
C VAL A 51 0.45 -1.05 8.91
N ILE A 52 -0.83 -0.82 8.64
CA ILE A 52 -1.71 -1.82 8.01
C ILE A 52 -1.21 -2.21 6.63
N TYR A 53 -0.80 -1.24 5.80
CA TYR A 53 -0.24 -1.52 4.47
C TYR A 53 1.09 -2.26 4.54
N PHE A 54 1.97 -1.87 5.46
CA PHE A 54 3.23 -2.56 5.67
C PHE A 54 3.02 -4.00 6.12
N LEU A 55 2.20 -4.24 7.15
CA LEU A 55 1.90 -5.58 7.64
C LEU A 55 1.13 -6.41 6.61
N GLY A 56 0.25 -5.78 5.84
CA GLY A 56 -0.47 -6.39 4.73
C GLY A 56 0.46 -7.01 3.69
N ALA A 57 1.62 -6.37 3.43
CA ALA A 57 2.63 -6.90 2.53
C ALA A 57 3.23 -8.24 3.01
N TYR A 58 3.29 -8.50 4.31
CA TYR A 58 3.85 -9.72 4.88
C TYR A 58 2.82 -10.83 5.09
N VAL A 59 1.55 -10.62 4.74
CA VAL A 59 0.57 -11.70 4.75
C VAL A 59 0.96 -12.69 3.64
N PRO A 60 1.16 -13.98 3.97
CA PRO A 60 1.51 -14.97 2.96
C PRO A 60 0.39 -15.05 1.94
N ALA A 61 0.74 -14.96 0.65
CA ALA A 61 -0.17 -15.29 -0.43
C ALA A 61 -0.70 -16.71 -0.16
N GLN A 62 -2.03 -16.86 -0.15
CA GLN A 62 -2.67 -18.12 0.20
C GLN A 62 -2.03 -19.25 -0.62
N ALA A 63 -1.48 -20.24 0.08
CA ALA A 63 -1.08 -21.47 -0.58
C ALA A 63 -2.33 -22.06 -1.25
N PRO A 64 -2.25 -22.52 -2.51
CA PRO A 64 -3.36 -23.20 -3.15
C PRO A 64 -3.80 -24.36 -2.24
N GLU A 65 -5.12 -24.53 -2.10
CA GLU A 65 -5.71 -25.61 -1.30
C GLU A 65 -5.13 -26.96 -1.73
N ASP A 66 -4.85 -27.79 -0.73
CA ASP A 66 -4.27 -29.13 -0.86
C ASP A 66 -5.06 -29.96 -1.89
N GLY A 67 -4.43 -30.29 -3.02
CA GLY A 67 -5.04 -31.13 -4.05
C GLY A 67 -4.18 -31.41 -5.28
N ASP A 68 -3.38 -30.45 -5.73
CA ASP A 68 -2.57 -30.67 -6.94
C ASP A 68 -1.11 -30.94 -6.57
N GLU A 69 -0.82 -32.24 -6.41
CA GLU A 69 0.51 -32.80 -6.65
C GLU A 69 1.00 -32.41 -8.05
N GLN A 70 1.63 -31.25 -8.17
CA GLN A 70 2.63 -31.02 -9.20
C GLN A 70 3.46 -29.80 -8.84
N SER A 71 4.63 -30.12 -8.28
CA SER A 71 5.82 -29.29 -8.28
C SER A 71 6.26 -28.99 -9.73
N GLN A 72 5.45 -28.25 -10.49
CA GLN A 72 5.99 -27.57 -11.66
C GLN A 72 6.88 -26.44 -11.13
N PRO A 73 8.07 -26.24 -11.70
CA PRO A 73 8.87 -25.07 -11.37
C PRO A 73 8.01 -23.84 -11.69
N LYS A 74 7.48 -23.18 -10.66
CA LYS A 74 6.74 -21.93 -10.85
C LYS A 74 7.68 -21.00 -11.62
N GLY A 75 7.37 -20.75 -12.89
CA GLY A 75 8.17 -19.86 -13.72
C GLY A 75 8.34 -18.52 -13.02
N PHE A 76 9.49 -17.87 -13.20
CA PHE A 76 9.85 -16.65 -12.48
C PHE A 76 8.72 -15.59 -12.50
N ALA A 77 8.00 -15.46 -13.63
CA ALA A 77 6.86 -14.56 -13.77
C ALA A 77 5.69 -14.87 -12.83
N VAL A 78 5.42 -16.14 -12.53
CA VAL A 78 4.34 -16.56 -11.62
C VAL A 78 4.72 -16.22 -10.17
N LEU A 79 5.96 -16.52 -9.76
CA LEU A 79 6.48 -16.15 -8.43
C LEU A 79 6.48 -14.63 -8.23
N LEU A 80 6.85 -13.89 -9.27
CA LEU A 80 6.88 -12.44 -9.26
C LEU A 80 5.47 -11.85 -9.08
N GLY A 81 4.49 -12.35 -9.83
CA GLY A 81 3.09 -11.91 -9.73
C GLY A 81 2.38 -12.30 -8.42
N GLU A 82 2.64 -13.50 -7.89
CA GLU A 82 1.96 -14.01 -6.69
C GLU A 82 2.61 -13.53 -5.38
N THR A 83 3.92 -13.28 -5.38
CA THR A 83 4.67 -13.02 -4.12
C THR A 83 5.33 -11.66 -4.09
N ILE A 84 6.08 -11.29 -5.13
CA ILE A 84 6.92 -10.07 -5.09
C ILE A 84 6.10 -8.81 -5.33
N ILE A 85 5.24 -8.80 -6.35
CA ILE A 85 4.44 -7.62 -6.69
C ILE A 85 3.47 -7.23 -5.57
N PRO A 86 2.70 -8.14 -4.95
CA PRO A 86 1.84 -7.78 -3.82
C PRO A 86 2.61 -7.15 -2.66
N LYS A 87 3.82 -7.64 -2.39
CA LYS A 87 4.72 -7.08 -1.37
C LYS A 87 5.15 -5.66 -1.70
N LEU A 88 5.61 -5.43 -2.93
CA LEU A 88 6.03 -4.11 -3.38
C LEU A 88 4.87 -3.11 -3.37
N LEU A 89 3.66 -3.53 -3.73
CA LEU A 89 2.46 -2.69 -3.65
C LEU A 89 2.11 -2.32 -2.21
N GLY A 90 2.17 -3.26 -1.27
CA GLY A 90 1.91 -2.99 0.15
C GLY A 90 2.98 -2.08 0.78
N ILE A 91 4.26 -2.38 0.57
CA ILE A 91 5.38 -1.57 1.10
C ILE A 91 5.39 -0.17 0.46
N GLY A 92 5.22 -0.10 -0.87
CA GLY A 92 5.13 1.17 -1.59
C GLY A 92 3.98 2.05 -1.09
N SER A 93 2.83 1.43 -0.80
CA SER A 93 1.68 2.13 -0.22
C SER A 93 1.99 2.67 1.18
N ALA A 94 2.64 1.88 2.04
CA ALA A 94 3.04 2.33 3.37
C ALA A 94 4.00 3.53 3.30
N VAL A 95 5.03 3.46 2.45
CA VAL A 95 6.02 4.54 2.28
C VAL A 95 5.36 5.81 1.75
N ALA A 96 4.46 5.69 0.76
CA ALA A 96 3.71 6.82 0.23
C ALA A 96 2.80 7.46 1.29
N VAL A 97 2.09 6.66 2.11
CA VAL A 97 1.27 7.18 3.23
C VAL A 97 2.13 7.96 4.23
N ILE A 98 3.32 7.46 4.58
CA ILE A 98 4.24 8.17 5.47
C ILE A 98 4.71 9.48 4.83
N GLY A 99 5.00 9.49 3.52
CA GLY A 99 5.31 10.72 2.79
C GLY A 99 4.18 11.75 2.85
N ILE A 100 2.93 11.32 2.69
CA ILE A 100 1.74 12.18 2.84
C ILE A 100 1.66 12.74 4.27
N LEU A 101 1.86 11.88 5.28
CA LEU A 101 1.87 12.27 6.69
C LEU A 101 2.94 13.32 6.98
N PHE A 102 4.16 13.14 6.46
CA PHE A 102 5.27 14.08 6.63
C PHE A 102 5.01 15.40 5.91
N THR A 103 4.34 15.37 4.76
CA THR A 103 3.90 16.56 4.03
C THR A 103 2.96 17.40 4.89
N ILE A 104 1.99 16.75 5.57
CA ILE A 104 1.02 17.42 6.44
C ILE A 104 1.67 18.00 7.71
N GLN A 105 2.72 17.35 8.21
CA GLN A 105 3.46 17.80 9.40
C GLN A 105 4.62 18.76 9.08
N HIS A 106 4.88 19.05 7.80
CA HIS A 106 6.00 19.87 7.35
C HIS A 106 7.38 19.36 7.79
N PHE A 107 7.56 18.04 7.86
CA PHE A 107 8.86 17.43 8.14
C PHE A 107 9.73 17.36 6.90
N ASN A 108 11.04 17.55 7.08
CA ASN A 108 12.03 17.34 6.02
C ASN A 108 12.04 15.86 5.57
N GLY A 109 12.37 15.62 4.30
CA GLY A 109 12.40 14.25 3.75
C GLY A 109 11.07 13.75 3.16
N PHE A 110 9.98 14.53 3.27
CA PHE A 110 8.67 14.11 2.74
C PHE A 110 8.69 13.86 1.23
N ARG A 111 9.52 14.61 0.50
CA ARG A 111 9.60 14.53 -0.96
C ARG A 111 10.26 13.24 -1.41
N GLU A 112 11.38 12.89 -0.78
CA GLU A 112 12.13 11.66 -1.03
C GLU A 112 11.23 10.45 -0.76
N MET A 113 10.48 10.47 0.35
CA MET A 113 9.53 9.42 0.69
C MET A 113 8.38 9.32 -0.31
N LEU A 114 7.77 10.44 -0.70
CA LEU A 114 6.72 10.44 -1.72
C LEU A 114 7.24 9.96 -3.07
N LEU A 115 8.45 10.37 -3.48
CA LEU A 115 9.05 9.97 -4.74
C LEU A 115 9.32 8.47 -4.76
N ILE A 116 9.97 7.94 -3.72
CA ILE A 116 10.27 6.50 -3.59
C ILE A 116 8.97 5.68 -3.53
N GLY A 117 8.00 6.12 -2.73
CA GLY A 117 6.72 5.45 -2.59
C GLY A 117 5.94 5.41 -3.91
N SER A 118 5.73 6.57 -4.55
CA SER A 118 5.01 6.69 -5.81
C SER A 118 5.73 6.01 -6.96
N SER A 119 7.07 6.06 -7.05
CA SER A 119 7.82 5.36 -8.10
C SER A 119 7.73 3.85 -7.94
N THR A 120 7.84 3.35 -6.70
CA THR A 120 7.70 1.92 -6.40
C THR A 120 6.29 1.44 -6.74
N LEU A 121 5.26 2.21 -6.38
CA LEU A 121 3.87 1.92 -6.75
C LEU A 121 3.66 1.96 -8.27
N GLY A 122 4.25 2.92 -8.96
CA GLY A 122 4.14 3.02 -10.42
C GLY A 122 4.75 1.82 -11.13
N VAL A 123 6.00 1.47 -10.79
CA VAL A 123 6.69 0.32 -11.38
C VAL A 123 5.97 -0.98 -11.05
N SER A 124 5.62 -1.21 -9.77
CA SER A 124 4.92 -2.42 -9.35
C SER A 124 3.52 -2.54 -9.94
N SER A 125 2.83 -1.42 -10.18
CA SER A 125 1.51 -1.42 -10.83
C SER A 125 1.62 -1.78 -12.31
N ILE A 126 2.60 -1.22 -13.03
CA ILE A 126 2.83 -1.54 -14.45
C ILE A 126 3.22 -3.01 -14.60
N VAL A 127 4.21 -3.47 -13.82
CA VAL A 127 4.67 -4.87 -13.89
C VAL A 127 3.54 -5.82 -13.44
N GLY A 128 2.80 -5.46 -12.39
CA GLY A 128 1.64 -6.21 -11.92
C GLY A 128 0.55 -6.34 -12.97
N LEU A 129 0.25 -5.27 -13.70
CA LEU A 129 -0.69 -5.30 -14.82
C LEU A 129 -0.22 -6.20 -15.96
N LEU A 130 1.05 -6.10 -16.36
CA LEU A 130 1.62 -6.94 -17.42
C LEU A 130 1.55 -8.43 -17.05
N VAL A 131 1.90 -8.79 -15.80
CA VAL A 131 1.81 -10.18 -15.31
C VAL A 131 0.36 -10.63 -15.17
N SER A 132 -0.54 -9.73 -14.77
CA SER A 132 -1.97 -9.99 -14.64
C SER A 132 -2.67 -10.25 -15.98
N MET A 133 -2.14 -9.75 -17.10
CA MET A 133 -2.67 -10.06 -18.43
C MET A 133 -2.37 -11.50 -18.86
N ASN A 134 -1.29 -12.08 -18.34
CA ASN A 134 -0.85 -13.43 -18.71
C ASN A 134 -1.35 -14.52 -17.74
N ASN A 135 -1.77 -14.16 -16.52
CA ASN A 135 -2.12 -15.11 -15.47
C ASN A 135 -3.44 -14.74 -14.76
N GLU A 136 -4.49 -15.54 -14.96
CA GLU A 136 -5.80 -15.30 -14.32
C GLU A 136 -5.75 -15.38 -12.79
N LYS A 137 -4.97 -16.31 -12.23
CA LYS A 137 -4.80 -16.46 -10.76
C LYS A 137 -4.14 -15.23 -10.13
N ALA A 138 -3.13 -14.66 -10.80
CA ALA A 138 -2.48 -13.44 -10.35
C ALA A 138 -3.40 -12.21 -10.46
N ARG A 139 -4.26 -12.16 -11.49
CA ARG A 139 -5.22 -11.07 -11.69
C ARG A 139 -6.21 -10.93 -10.53
N ALA A 140 -6.76 -12.02 -10.04
CA ALA A 140 -7.71 -11.99 -8.93
C ALA A 140 -7.04 -11.44 -7.65
N SER A 141 -5.83 -11.88 -7.35
CA SER A 141 -5.07 -11.41 -6.16
C SER A 141 -4.62 -9.95 -6.28
N LEU A 142 -4.13 -9.55 -7.46
CA LEU A 142 -3.57 -8.22 -7.69
C LEU A 142 -4.63 -7.13 -7.89
N SER A 143 -5.80 -7.47 -8.43
CA SER A 143 -6.84 -6.47 -8.75
C SER A 143 -7.24 -5.61 -7.55
N ASN A 144 -7.42 -6.22 -6.39
CA ASN A 144 -7.85 -5.52 -5.16
C ASN A 144 -6.73 -4.65 -4.58
N LEU A 145 -5.46 -5.03 -4.77
CA LEU A 145 -4.29 -4.25 -4.35
C LEU A 145 -4.01 -3.08 -5.30
N LEU A 146 -4.10 -3.32 -6.61
CA LEU A 146 -3.93 -2.30 -7.65
C LEU A 146 -4.98 -1.19 -7.52
N PHE A 147 -6.24 -1.55 -7.27
CA PHE A 147 -7.31 -0.57 -7.10
C PHE A 147 -7.07 0.39 -5.92
N ARG A 148 -6.33 -0.04 -4.89
CA ARG A 148 -5.93 0.79 -3.75
C ARG A 148 -4.64 1.58 -4.01
N ALA A 149 -3.68 0.94 -4.67
CA ALA A 149 -2.37 1.52 -4.96
C ALA A 149 -2.41 2.68 -5.95
N VAL A 150 -3.26 2.60 -6.98
CA VAL A 150 -3.37 3.63 -8.02
C VAL A 150 -3.81 5.00 -7.48
N PRO A 151 -4.92 5.14 -6.72
CA PRO A 151 -5.31 6.44 -6.19
C PRO A 151 -4.24 7.00 -5.24
N LEU A 152 -3.61 6.15 -4.44
CA LEU A 152 -2.55 6.56 -3.53
C LEU A 152 -1.31 7.08 -4.29
N MET A 153 -0.91 6.39 -5.36
CA MET A 153 0.15 6.82 -6.27
C MET A 153 -0.15 8.19 -6.88
N LEU A 154 -1.37 8.39 -7.37
CA LEU A 154 -1.80 9.67 -7.96
C LEU A 154 -1.76 10.81 -6.94
N ILE A 155 -2.21 10.56 -5.70
CA ILE A 155 -2.12 11.54 -4.61
C ILE A 155 -0.64 11.89 -4.33
N GLY A 156 0.24 10.89 -4.25
CA GLY A 156 1.66 11.13 -4.01
C GLY A 156 2.33 11.95 -5.12
N ILE A 157 2.03 11.65 -6.39
CA ILE A 157 2.51 12.43 -7.54
C ILE A 157 1.94 13.85 -7.53
N TYR A 158 0.66 14.01 -7.20
CA TYR A 158 0.01 15.31 -7.11
C TYR A 158 0.66 16.19 -6.03
N LEU A 159 0.94 15.64 -4.85
CA LEU A 159 1.63 16.37 -3.79
C LEU A 159 3.06 16.74 -4.18
N LEU A 160 3.80 15.84 -4.83
CA LEU A 160 5.13 16.16 -5.37
C LEU A 160 5.08 17.32 -6.38
N ARG A 161 4.05 17.37 -7.22
CA ARG A 161 3.87 18.45 -8.19
C ARG A 161 3.60 19.79 -7.51
N ILE A 162 2.73 19.82 -6.48
CA ILE A 162 2.38 21.04 -5.76
C ILE A 162 3.54 21.56 -4.93
N TYR A 163 4.17 20.67 -4.15
CA TYR A 163 5.22 21.06 -3.23
C TYR A 163 6.61 21.15 -3.90
N GLY A 164 6.68 20.88 -5.21
CA GLY A 164 7.84 21.10 -6.08
C GLY A 164 8.90 20.00 -6.00
N ILE A 165 9.65 19.84 -7.10
CA ILE A 165 10.88 19.02 -7.19
C ILE A 165 12.12 19.88 -6.88
N SER A 166 11.96 21.13 -6.43
CA SER A 166 13.10 22.03 -6.20
C SER A 166 13.77 21.74 -4.87
N PRO A 167 15.02 21.25 -4.83
CA PRO A 167 15.74 21.09 -3.56
C PRO A 167 15.77 22.43 -2.80
N PRO A 168 15.89 22.42 -1.47
CA PRO A 168 16.28 23.63 -0.77
C PRO A 168 17.57 24.15 -1.44
N VAL A 169 17.51 25.37 -1.96
CA VAL A 169 18.70 26.08 -2.40
C VAL A 169 19.49 26.35 -1.13
N ASN A 170 20.55 25.58 -0.91
CA ASN A 170 21.55 25.85 0.12
C ASN A 170 22.28 27.16 -0.20
#